data_AF-A0A803XP39-F1
#
_entry.id   AF-A0A803XP39-F1
#
_cell.length_a   1.000
_cell.length_b   1.000
_cell.length_c   1.000
_cell.angle_alpha   90.00
_cell.angle_beta   90.00
_cell.angle_gamma   90.00
#
_symmetry.space_group_name_H-M   'P 1'
#
loop_
_entity.id
_entity.type
_entity.pdbx_description
1 polymer ?
#
loop_
_entity_poly.entity_id
_entity_poly.type
_entity_poly.pdbx_seq_one_letter_code
_entity_poly.pdbx_strand_id
1 'polypeptide(L)'
;MSISNPPSSNDACLSIVHSLMCHRQGGESETFAKRAIESLVKKLKEKKDELDSLITAITTNGAHPSKCVTIQRTLDGRLQVAGRKGFPHVIYARLWRWPDLHKNELKHVKYCQFAFDLKCDSVCVNPYHYERVVSPGIDLSGLTLQSSGN
;
A
#
# COMPACT_ATOMS: atom_id res chain seq x y z
N MET A 1 26.79 -5.62 -7.33
CA MET A 1 25.33 -5.49 -7.60
C MET A 1 25.16 -4.22 -8.39
N SER A 2 24.80 -4.32 -9.67
CA SER A 2 24.60 -3.16 -10.53
C SER A 2 23.49 -2.29 -9.96
N ILE A 3 23.80 -1.02 -9.68
CA ILE A 3 22.80 0.00 -9.36
C ILE A 3 22.04 0.27 -10.66
N SER A 4 21.03 -0.55 -10.95
CA SER A 4 20.02 -0.20 -11.94
C SER A 4 19.26 0.99 -11.39
N ASN A 5 19.25 2.11 -12.11
CA ASN A 5 18.40 3.24 -11.76
C ASN A 5 16.96 2.74 -11.52
N PRO A 6 16.26 3.25 -10.50
CA PRO A 6 14.85 2.93 -10.30
C PRO A 6 14.08 3.34 -11.57
N PRO A 7 13.08 2.55 -12.00
CA PRO A 7 12.31 2.88 -13.19
C PRO A 7 11.56 4.20 -12.99
N SER A 8 11.14 4.81 -14.09
CA SER A 8 10.32 6.01 -14.11
C SER A 8 8.98 5.75 -14.79
N SER A 9 8.06 6.69 -14.66
CA SER A 9 6.76 6.70 -15.34
C SER A 9 6.85 6.66 -16.87
N ASN A 10 8.02 6.93 -17.44
CA ASN A 10 8.27 6.84 -18.89
C ASN A 10 8.62 5.43 -19.36
N ASP A 11 8.95 4.51 -18.45
CA ASP A 11 9.30 3.14 -18.81
C ASP A 11 8.05 2.33 -19.20
N ALA A 12 8.30 1.22 -19.90
CA ALA A 12 7.24 0.28 -20.25
C ALA A 12 6.54 -0.22 -18.97
N CYS A 13 5.20 -0.32 -19.01
CA CYS A 13 4.41 -0.75 -17.85
C CYS A 13 4.88 -2.10 -17.28
N LEU A 14 5.34 -3.03 -18.13
CA LEU A 14 5.92 -4.30 -17.69
C LEU A 14 7.17 -4.11 -16.81
N SER A 15 8.06 -3.17 -17.16
CA SER A 15 9.27 -2.86 -16.38
C SER A 15 8.91 -2.32 -15.01
N ILE A 16 7.97 -1.37 -14.96
CA ILE A 16 7.47 -0.78 -13.71
C ILE A 16 6.83 -1.85 -12.82
N VAL A 17 5.96 -2.70 -13.39
CA VAL A 17 5.33 -3.81 -12.66
C VAL A 17 6.39 -4.76 -12.10
N HIS A 18 7.40 -5.12 -12.90
CA HIS A 18 8.48 -6.00 -12.47
C HIS A 18 9.27 -5.40 -11.30
N SER A 19 9.65 -4.13 -11.40
CA SER A 19 10.35 -3.44 -10.30
C SER A 19 9.51 -3.39 -9.03
N LEU A 20 8.24 -2.97 -9.11
CA LEU A 20 7.36 -2.90 -7.94
C LEU A 20 7.08 -4.28 -7.31
N MET A 21 7.10 -5.36 -8.11
CA MET A 21 6.97 -6.74 -7.64
C MET A 21 8.15 -7.18 -6.76
N CYS A 22 9.35 -6.66 -6.99
CA CYS A 22 10.55 -6.99 -6.20
C CYS A 22 10.47 -6.49 -4.74
N HIS A 23 9.57 -5.56 -4.42
CA HIS A 23 9.42 -4.97 -3.08
C HIS A 23 8.25 -5.57 -2.28
N ARG A 24 7.58 -6.61 -2.78
CA ARG A 24 6.45 -7.23 -2.08
C ARG A 24 6.91 -7.97 -0.81
N GLN A 25 6.07 -7.97 0.22
CA GLN A 25 6.39 -8.59 1.53
C GLN A 25 5.99 -10.08 1.65
N GLY A 26 5.35 -10.64 0.63
CA GLY A 26 5.01 -12.08 0.59
C GLY A 26 3.71 -12.49 1.30
N GLY A 27 2.88 -11.55 1.76
CA GLY A 27 1.58 -11.84 2.38
C GLY A 27 0.47 -12.29 1.42
N GLU A 28 0.71 -12.21 0.11
CA GLU A 28 -0.24 -12.59 -0.94
C GLU A 28 0.48 -13.41 -2.03
N SER A 29 -0.27 -14.22 -2.78
CA SER A 29 0.30 -15.00 -3.89
C SER A 29 0.91 -14.09 -4.96
N GLU A 30 1.94 -14.59 -5.66
CA GLU A 30 2.59 -13.84 -6.74
C GLU A 30 1.60 -13.43 -7.83
N THR A 31 0.67 -14.33 -8.18
CA THR A 31 -0.38 -14.07 -9.17
C THR A 31 -1.31 -12.93 -8.74
N PHE A 32 -1.70 -12.88 -7.47
CA PHE A 32 -2.53 -11.82 -6.94
C PHE A 32 -1.77 -10.49 -6.90
N ALA A 33 -0.54 -10.50 -6.37
CA ALA A 33 0.34 -9.35 -6.30
C ALA A 33 0.54 -8.71 -7.69
N LYS A 34 0.89 -9.54 -8.69
CA LYS A 34 1.10 -9.06 -10.06
C LYS A 34 -0.15 -8.40 -10.63
N ARG A 35 -1.32 -9.02 -10.49
CA ARG A 35 -2.60 -8.45 -10.96
C ARG A 35 -2.95 -7.14 -10.25
N ALA A 36 -2.69 -7.04 -8.95
CA ALA A 36 -2.94 -5.83 -8.16
C ALA A 36 -2.06 -4.66 -8.63
N ILE A 37 -0.77 -4.92 -8.87
CA ILE A 37 0.21 -3.93 -9.34
C ILE A 37 -0.10 -3.54 -10.79
N GLU A 38 -0.33 -4.49 -11.70
CA GLU A 38 -0.73 -4.22 -13.09
C GLU A 38 -1.97 -3.32 -13.13
N SER A 39 -2.98 -3.62 -12.30
CA SER A 39 -4.20 -2.82 -12.21
C SER A 39 -3.94 -1.41 -11.68
N LEU A 40 -2.97 -1.22 -10.79
CA LEU A 40 -2.61 0.09 -10.27
C LEU A 40 -1.83 0.90 -11.30
N VAL A 41 -0.76 0.32 -11.87
CA VAL A 41 0.07 0.97 -12.90
C VAL A 41 -0.78 1.39 -14.09
N LYS A 42 -1.73 0.55 -14.53
CA LYS A 42 -2.68 0.92 -15.59
C LYS A 42 -3.54 2.13 -15.23
N LYS A 43 -4.03 2.24 -13.99
CA LYS A 43 -4.82 3.39 -13.53
C LYS A 43 -4.00 4.67 -13.37
N LEU A 44 -2.71 4.54 -13.08
CA LEU A 44 -1.80 5.68 -12.86
C LEU A 44 -1.07 6.13 -14.14
N LYS A 45 -1.23 5.42 -15.26
CA LYS A 45 -0.48 5.70 -16.49
C LYS A 45 -0.69 7.14 -17.02
N GLU A 46 -1.91 7.65 -16.89
CA GLU A 46 -2.26 9.03 -17.27
C GLU A 46 -1.92 10.07 -16.17
N LYS A 47 -1.40 9.61 -15.02
CA LYS A 47 -1.03 10.43 -13.85
C LYS A 47 0.44 10.23 -13.50
N LYS A 48 1.31 10.60 -14.43
CA LYS A 48 2.76 10.34 -14.36
C LYS A 48 3.39 10.78 -13.03
N ASP A 49 3.05 11.96 -12.53
CA ASP A 49 3.55 12.46 -11.24
C ASP A 49 3.21 11.55 -10.05
N GLU A 50 2.01 10.97 -10.03
CA GLU A 50 1.60 10.02 -9.00
C GLU A 50 2.28 8.65 -9.19
N LEU A 51 2.47 8.22 -10.44
CA LEU A 51 3.18 6.98 -10.74
C LEU A 51 4.66 7.09 -10.32
N ASP A 52 5.32 8.20 -10.63
CA ASP A 52 6.70 8.47 -10.18
C ASP A 52 6.76 8.53 -8.65
N SER A 53 5.80 9.21 -8.01
CA SER A 53 5.70 9.25 -6.55
C SER A 53 5.54 7.86 -5.94
N LEU A 54 4.76 6.97 -6.56
CA LEU A 54 4.62 5.57 -6.14
C LEU A 54 5.95 4.83 -6.29
N ILE A 55 6.59 4.90 -7.46
CA ILE A 55 7.84 4.19 -7.71
C ILE A 55 8.91 4.64 -6.71
N THR A 56 9.10 5.94 -6.52
CA THR A 56 10.04 6.46 -5.53
C THR A 56 9.69 5.99 -4.11
N ALA A 57 8.42 6.08 -3.69
CA ALA A 57 8.01 5.67 -2.36
C ALA A 57 8.33 4.18 -2.08
N ILE A 58 8.01 3.29 -3.03
CA ILE A 58 8.26 1.85 -2.87
C ILE A 58 9.74 1.51 -2.96
N THR A 59 10.45 2.03 -3.97
CA THR A 59 11.85 1.66 -4.22
C THR A 59 12.81 2.19 -3.16
N THR A 60 12.46 3.31 -2.52
CA THR A 60 13.26 3.89 -1.41
C THR A 60 12.77 3.45 -0.03
N ASN A 61 11.80 2.54 0.04
CA ASN A 61 11.14 2.15 1.27
C ASN A 61 10.62 3.33 2.11
N GLY A 62 10.15 4.39 1.45
CA GLY A 62 9.65 5.60 2.11
C GLY A 62 10.74 6.47 2.77
N ALA A 63 12.00 6.37 2.35
CA ALA A 63 13.10 7.17 2.90
C ALA A 63 12.87 8.68 2.78
N HIS A 64 12.05 9.11 1.83
CA HIS A 64 11.71 10.52 1.62
C HIS A 64 10.19 10.73 1.59
N PRO A 65 9.70 11.91 2.02
CA PRO A 65 8.30 12.29 1.85
C PRO A 65 7.87 12.17 0.38
N SER A 66 6.70 11.58 0.15
CA SER A 66 6.13 11.37 -1.19
C SER A 66 4.73 11.94 -1.29
N LYS A 67 4.28 12.23 -2.51
CA LYS A 67 2.92 12.75 -2.77
C LYS A 67 1.87 11.64 -2.63
N CYS A 68 0.59 12.05 -2.56
CA CYS A 68 -0.53 11.11 -2.61
C CYS A 68 -0.52 10.37 -3.95
N VAL A 69 -0.83 9.07 -3.90
CA VAL A 69 -1.02 8.22 -5.09
C VAL A 69 -2.46 7.76 -5.05
N THR A 70 -3.30 8.22 -5.96
CA THR A 70 -4.75 8.12 -5.83
C THR A 70 -5.38 7.18 -6.85
N ILE A 71 -6.54 6.62 -6.52
CA ILE A 71 -7.43 5.95 -7.47
C ILE A 71 -8.87 6.37 -7.20
N GLN A 72 -9.74 6.24 -8.20
CA GLN A 72 -11.17 6.53 -8.04
C GLN A 72 -11.79 5.63 -6.96
N ARG A 73 -12.56 6.24 -6.05
CA ARG A 73 -13.36 5.53 -5.04
C ARG A 73 -14.55 4.85 -5.71
N THR A 74 -14.75 3.58 -5.40
CA THR A 74 -15.98 2.85 -5.74
C THR A 74 -17.09 3.19 -4.74
N LEU A 75 -18.36 3.02 -5.13
CA LEU A 75 -19.51 3.34 -4.28
C LEU A 75 -19.45 2.66 -2.89
N ASP A 76 -18.97 1.41 -2.84
CA ASP A 76 -18.81 0.66 -1.59
C ASP A 76 -17.39 0.72 -0.99
N GLY A 77 -16.50 1.52 -1.59
CA GLY A 77 -15.10 1.69 -1.19
C GLY A 77 -14.19 0.49 -1.42
N ARG A 78 -14.68 -0.63 -1.98
CA ARG A 78 -13.89 -1.85 -2.20
C ARG A 78 -13.36 -1.93 -3.62
N LEU A 79 -12.10 -2.36 -3.73
CA LEU A 79 -11.43 -2.74 -4.97
C LEU A 79 -11.51 -4.26 -5.14
N GLN A 80 -11.82 -4.71 -6.36
CA GLN A 80 -11.77 -6.12 -6.73
C GLN A 80 -10.50 -6.42 -7.53
N VAL A 81 -9.74 -7.42 -7.09
CA VAL A 81 -8.56 -7.93 -7.79
C VAL A 81 -8.63 -9.45 -7.82
N ALA A 82 -8.54 -10.05 -9.01
CA ALA A 82 -8.56 -11.51 -9.19
C ALA A 82 -9.71 -12.21 -8.41
N GLY A 83 -10.92 -11.65 -8.48
CA GLY A 83 -12.10 -12.19 -7.80
C GLY A 83 -12.25 -11.82 -6.32
N ARG A 84 -11.21 -11.32 -5.65
CA ARG A 84 -11.23 -10.96 -4.22
C ARG A 84 -11.53 -9.47 -4.05
N LYS A 85 -12.43 -9.12 -3.12
CA LYS A 85 -12.77 -7.73 -2.76
C LYS A 85 -12.05 -7.32 -1.48
N GLY A 86 -11.46 -6.13 -1.46
CA GLY A 86 -10.83 -5.55 -0.26
C GLY A 86 -10.71 -4.04 -0.37
N PHE A 87 -10.37 -3.37 0.72
CA PHE A 87 -10.13 -1.92 0.68
C PHE A 87 -8.81 -1.62 -0.02
N PRO A 88 -8.77 -0.67 -0.97
CA PRO A 88 -7.59 -0.46 -1.81
C PRO A 88 -6.35 -0.09 -1.02
N HIS A 89 -6.46 0.83 -0.05
CA HIS A 89 -5.34 1.22 0.81
C HIS A 89 -4.79 0.05 1.64
N VAL A 90 -5.65 -0.84 2.15
CA VAL A 90 -5.24 -2.07 2.86
C VAL A 90 -4.55 -3.05 1.93
N ILE A 91 -5.07 -3.26 0.70
CA ILE A 91 -4.46 -4.18 -0.28
C ILE A 91 -3.01 -3.76 -0.58
N TYR A 92 -2.79 -2.49 -0.90
CA TYR A 92 -1.47 -2.00 -1.29
C TYR A 92 -0.51 -1.84 -0.09
N ALA A 93 -1.01 -1.48 1.09
CA ALA A 93 -0.21 -1.49 2.32
C ALA A 93 0.22 -2.90 2.73
N ARG A 94 -0.66 -3.90 2.60
CA ARG A 94 -0.31 -5.30 2.85
C ARG A 94 0.75 -5.80 1.89
N LEU A 95 0.63 -5.40 0.63
CA LEU A 95 1.53 -5.83 -0.44
C LEU A 95 2.98 -5.39 -0.18
N TRP A 96 3.18 -4.12 0.19
CA TRP A 96 4.51 -3.50 0.25
C TRP A 96 5.07 -3.26 1.65
N ARG A 97 4.26 -3.31 2.71
CA ARG A 97 4.73 -2.98 4.08
C ARG A 97 4.42 -4.05 5.12
N TRP A 98 3.17 -4.49 5.23
CA TRP A 98 2.72 -5.33 6.35
C TRP A 98 1.97 -6.56 5.84
N PRO A 99 2.65 -7.70 5.59
CA PRO A 99 2.02 -8.87 4.96
C PRO A 99 0.86 -9.47 5.77
N ASP A 100 0.84 -9.24 7.08
CA ASP A 100 -0.14 -9.69 8.06
C ASP A 100 -1.25 -8.66 8.38
N LEU A 101 -1.33 -7.56 7.62
CA LEU A 101 -2.23 -6.44 7.91
C LEU A 101 -3.73 -6.79 7.84
N HIS A 102 -4.51 -6.36 8.85
CA HIS A 102 -5.97 -6.50 8.90
C HIS A 102 -6.76 -5.19 8.67
N LYS A 103 -8.09 -5.30 8.59
CA LYS A 103 -9.00 -4.28 8.03
C LYS A 103 -9.20 -2.98 8.84
N ASN A 104 -8.64 -2.85 10.05
CA ASN A 104 -8.75 -1.64 10.90
C ASN A 104 -7.41 -1.28 11.56
N GLU A 105 -6.31 -1.71 10.97
CA GLU A 105 -4.96 -1.54 11.54
C GLU A 105 -4.17 -0.41 10.88
N LEU A 106 -4.84 0.47 10.12
CA LEU A 106 -4.21 1.60 9.46
C LEU A 106 -4.82 2.91 9.93
N LYS A 107 -3.95 3.88 10.20
CA LYS A 107 -4.30 5.29 10.37
C LYS A 107 -3.53 6.12 9.35
N HIS A 108 -4.19 7.07 8.69
CA HIS A 108 -3.51 7.91 7.72
C HIS A 108 -2.66 8.99 8.40
N VAL A 109 -1.56 9.38 7.76
CA VAL A 109 -0.75 10.52 8.19
C VAL A 109 -1.52 11.83 8.00
N LYS A 110 -1.21 12.86 8.82
CA LYS A 110 -1.94 14.13 8.83
C LYS A 110 -1.92 14.89 7.50
N TYR A 111 -0.85 14.73 6.72
CA TYR A 111 -0.68 15.43 5.44
C TYR A 111 -1.29 14.66 4.24
N CYS A 112 -1.87 13.48 4.45
CA CYS A 112 -2.56 12.75 3.39
C CYS A 112 -3.94 13.39 3.12
N GLN A 113 -4.09 14.04 1.97
CA GLN A 113 -5.30 14.77 1.60
C GLN A 113 -6.42 13.88 1.05
N PHE A 114 -6.09 12.65 0.65
CA PHE A 114 -7.01 11.72 -0.01
C PHE A 114 -7.13 10.40 0.74
N ALA A 115 -6.87 10.38 2.05
CA ALA A 115 -6.93 9.16 2.84
C ALA A 115 -8.31 8.49 2.74
N PHE A 116 -8.32 7.15 2.87
CA PHE A 116 -9.56 6.37 2.74
C PHE A 116 -10.70 6.87 3.64
N ASP A 117 -10.38 7.28 4.87
CA ASP A 117 -11.36 7.73 5.88
C ASP A 117 -11.94 9.12 5.59
N LEU A 118 -11.31 9.92 4.72
CA LEU A 118 -11.78 11.26 4.35
C LEU A 118 -12.96 11.23 3.37
N LYS A 119 -13.32 10.04 2.86
CA LYS A 119 -14.49 9.83 1.98
C LYS A 119 -14.52 10.71 0.71
N CYS A 120 -13.38 11.20 0.24
CA CYS A 120 -13.25 11.91 -1.04
C CYS A 120 -13.52 10.98 -2.23
N ASP A 121 -13.83 11.53 -3.40
CA ASP A 121 -14.01 10.77 -4.65
C ASP A 121 -12.75 9.99 -5.07
N SER A 122 -11.59 10.44 -4.62
CA SER A 122 -10.29 9.79 -4.80
C SER A 122 -9.79 9.19 -3.48
N VAL A 123 -9.07 8.06 -3.58
CA VAL A 123 -8.47 7.35 -2.44
C VAL A 123 -6.97 7.21 -2.63
N CYS A 124 -6.20 7.69 -1.66
CA CYS A 124 -4.76 7.48 -1.59
C CYS A 124 -4.45 6.02 -1.24
N VAL A 125 -3.59 5.40 -2.05
CA VAL A 125 -3.09 4.03 -1.90
C VAL A 125 -1.57 3.97 -1.69
N ASN A 126 -0.91 5.12 -1.54
CA ASN A 126 0.49 5.16 -1.14
C ASN A 126 0.64 4.54 0.27
N PRO A 127 1.33 3.40 0.42
CA PRO A 127 1.37 2.70 1.69
C PRO A 127 2.16 3.47 2.76
N TYR A 128 3.00 4.44 2.39
CA TYR A 128 3.72 5.32 3.30
C TYR A 128 2.92 6.53 3.77
N HIS A 129 1.68 6.69 3.28
CA HIS A 129 0.72 7.66 3.80
C HIS A 129 -0.17 7.09 4.91
N TYR A 130 0.13 5.87 5.34
CA TYR A 130 -0.54 5.19 6.44
C TYR A 130 0.49 4.70 7.45
N GLU A 131 0.09 4.65 8.71
CA GLU A 131 0.83 4.08 9.83
C GLU A 131 0.02 2.91 10.37
N ARG A 132 0.73 1.83 10.77
CA ARG A 132 0.07 0.69 11.38
C ARG A 132 -0.26 1.02 12.82
N VAL A 133 -1.50 0.75 13.22
CA VAL A 133 -2.01 0.91 14.58
C VAL A 133 -2.56 -0.41 15.07
N VAL A 134 -2.55 -0.62 16.39
CA VAL A 134 -3.18 -1.79 17.01
C VAL A 134 -4.69 -1.71 16.79
N SER A 135 -5.29 -2.82 16.36
CA SER A 135 -6.75 -2.90 16.24
C SER A 135 -7.38 -2.62 17.62
N PRO A 136 -8.35 -1.70 17.72
CA PRO A 136 -8.91 -1.25 19.01
C PRO A 136 -9.66 -2.35 19.81
N GLY A 137 -9.74 -3.59 19.30
CA GLY A 137 -10.34 -4.73 19.99
C GLY A 137 -9.36 -5.58 20.81
N ILE A 138 -8.06 -5.28 20.81
CA ILE A 138 -7.08 -5.96 21.68
C ILE A 138 -6.94 -5.14 22.96
N ASP A 139 -7.63 -5.56 24.01
CA ASP A 139 -7.44 -5.02 25.35
C ASP A 139 -6.08 -5.49 25.91
N LEU A 140 -5.05 -4.65 25.74
CA LEU A 140 -3.72 -4.89 26.31
C LEU A 140 -3.68 -4.74 27.85
N SER A 141 -4.76 -4.27 28.49
CA SER A 141 -4.78 -4.10 29.95
C SER A 141 -4.80 -5.42 30.73
N GLY A 142 -5.09 -6.54 30.07
CA GLY A 142 -5.08 -7.88 30.66
C GLY A 142 -3.74 -8.64 30.60
N LEU A 143 -2.70 -8.10 29.95
CA LEU A 143 -1.39 -8.74 29.85
C LEU A 143 -0.50 -8.41 31.07
N THR A 144 -0.90 -8.86 32.26
CA THR A 144 0.03 -8.96 33.38
C THR A 144 0.96 -10.15 33.15
N LEU A 145 2.24 -9.89 32.89
CA LEU A 145 3.32 -10.87 32.93
C LEU A 145 3.34 -11.53 34.32
N GLN A 146 2.81 -12.76 34.44
CA GLN A 146 3.17 -13.61 35.57
C GLN A 146 4.64 -13.97 35.41
N SER A 147 5.48 -13.28 36.17
CA SER A 147 6.85 -13.71 36.43
C SER A 147 6.75 -15.02 37.21
N SER A 148 6.88 -16.15 36.51
CA SER A 148 7.05 -17.46 37.12
C SER A 148 8.46 -17.51 37.73
N GLY A 149 8.60 -16.99 38.93
CA GLY A 149 9.72 -17.28 39.80
C GLY A 149 9.42 -18.55 40.59
N ASN A 150 10.11 -19.64 40.27
CA ASN A 150 10.39 -20.72 41.21
C ASN A 150 11.73 -21.35 40.85
#